data_AF-A0A0C3B5I2-F1
#
_entry.id   AF-A0A0C3B5I2-F1
#
_cell.length_a   1.000
_cell.length_b   1.000
_cell.length_c   1.000
_cell.angle_alpha   90.00
_cell.angle_beta   90.00
_cell.angle_gamma   90.00
#
_symmetry.space_group_name_H-M   'P 1'
#
loop_
_entity.id
_entity.type
_entity.pdbx_description
1 polymer ?
#
loop_
_entity_poly.entity_id
_entity_poly.type
_entity_poly.pdbx_seq_one_letter_code
_entity_poly.pdbx_strand_id
1 'polypeptide(L)'
;MSAQKKTSHNQALLNAEPTTELEKLCQHALRETKVCEAYQKVCVGKLQHTVILQGKYLDQVQHQLEAQEGKKKKRTKLVNNGWPRLLTGDTFYTKVIEHQLMQRELADAKEMRKEEREKKAKGMAEWKTKDNERKMRNDEK
;
A
#
# COMPACT_ATOMS: atom_id res chain seq x y z
N MET A 1 23.25 25.88 14.88
CA MET A 1 23.42 25.17 16.16
C MET A 1 24.52 24.14 15.97
N SER A 2 25.72 24.40 16.52
CA SER A 2 26.92 23.60 16.26
C SER A 2 26.91 22.35 17.12
N ALA A 3 26.85 21.17 16.51
CA ALA A 3 26.89 19.90 17.23
C ALA A 3 28.26 19.73 17.88
N GLN A 4 28.32 19.74 19.22
CA GLN A 4 29.52 19.45 19.97
C GLN A 4 30.01 18.03 19.61
N LYS A 5 31.12 17.94 18.87
CA LYS A 5 31.84 16.68 18.67
C LYS A 5 32.25 16.17 20.04
N LYS A 6 31.66 15.05 20.49
CA LYS A 6 32.16 14.30 21.64
C LYS A 6 33.58 13.84 21.30
N THR A 7 34.58 14.56 21.80
CA THR A 7 35.97 14.12 21.76
C THR A 7 36.05 12.78 22.48
N SER A 8 36.52 11.76 21.77
CA SER A 8 36.71 10.42 22.33
C SER A 8 37.60 10.54 23.57
N HIS A 9 37.24 9.88 24.67
CA HIS A 9 37.99 9.92 25.93
C HIS A 9 39.51 9.65 25.73
N ASN A 10 39.85 8.82 24.74
CA ASN A 10 41.23 8.41 24.44
C ASN A 10 41.95 9.32 23.44
N GLN A 11 41.34 10.44 23.05
CA GLN A 11 41.90 11.33 22.01
C GLN A 11 43.09 12.14 22.54
N ALA A 12 43.09 12.46 23.84
CA ALA A 12 44.25 13.05 24.51
C ALA A 12 45.45 12.08 24.52
N LEU A 13 45.22 10.80 24.77
CA LEU A 13 46.26 9.76 24.78
C LEU A 13 46.84 9.46 23.39
N LEU A 14 46.03 9.59 22.34
CA LEU A 14 46.49 9.41 20.96
C LEU A 14 47.27 10.60 20.40
N ASN A 15 47.20 11.75 21.07
CA ASN A 15 47.94 12.97 20.72
C ASN A 15 49.23 13.12 21.54
N ALA A 16 49.43 12.30 22.58
CA ALA A 16 50.65 12.30 23.38
C ALA A 16 51.81 11.70 22.57
N GLU A 17 53.01 12.27 22.76
CA GLU A 17 54.22 11.78 22.11
C GLU A 17 54.62 10.40 22.67
N PRO A 18 54.73 9.37 21.82
CA PRO A 18 55.12 8.03 22.26
C PRO A 18 56.60 8.00 22.66
N THR A 19 56.87 7.39 23.80
CA THR A 19 58.23 7.31 24.37
C THR A 19 58.97 6.06 23.87
N THR A 20 58.24 4.99 23.51
CA THR A 20 58.81 3.73 23.02
C THR A 20 58.39 3.42 21.58
N GLU A 21 59.19 2.63 20.86
CA GLU A 21 58.87 2.19 19.49
C GLU A 21 57.60 1.33 19.43
N LEU A 22 57.34 0.52 20.46
CA LEU A 22 56.13 -0.28 20.57
C LEU A 22 54.88 0.62 20.67
N GLU A 23 54.95 1.69 21.47
CA GLU A 23 53.86 2.67 21.58
C GLU A 23 53.56 3.34 20.24
N LYS A 24 54.58 3.69 19.46
CA LYS A 24 54.41 4.25 18.10
C LYS A 24 53.62 3.29 17.21
N LEU A 25 54.00 2.01 17.18
CA LEU A 25 53.32 1.00 16.38
C LEU A 25 51.87 0.79 16.84
N CYS A 26 51.63 0.71 18.15
CA CYS A 26 50.28 0.58 18.69
C CYS A 26 49.42 1.81 18.38
N GLN A 27 49.94 3.03 18.50
CA GLN A 27 49.22 4.26 18.14
C GLN A 27 48.88 4.29 16.64
N HIS A 28 49.80 3.85 15.78
CA HIS A 28 49.57 3.76 14.34
C HIS A 28 48.41 2.80 14.02
N ALA A 29 48.49 1.55 14.50
CA ALA A 29 47.44 0.55 14.29
C ALA A 29 46.08 1.01 14.84
N LEU A 30 46.05 1.71 15.97
CA LEU A 30 44.83 2.28 16.53
C LEU A 30 44.24 3.41 15.68
N ARG A 31 45.07 4.22 15.03
CA ARG A 31 44.59 5.26 14.11
C ARG A 31 43.99 4.64 12.85
N GLU A 32 44.66 3.66 12.26
CA GLU A 32 44.16 2.94 11.08
C GLU A 32 42.84 2.24 11.36
N THR A 33 42.74 1.51 12.47
CA THR A 33 41.51 0.81 12.85
C THR A 33 40.36 1.77 13.10
N LYS A 34 40.60 2.95 13.73
CA LYS A 34 39.56 3.98 13.90
C LYS A 34 39.06 4.57 12.59
N VAL A 35 39.95 4.78 11.62
CA VAL A 35 39.56 5.26 10.27
C VAL A 35 38.69 4.20 9.59
N CYS A 36 39.10 2.94 9.64
CA CYS A 36 38.33 1.82 9.10
C CYS A 36 36.95 1.68 9.79
N GLU A 37 36.91 1.76 11.12
CA GLU A 37 35.67 1.67 11.90
C GLU A 37 34.72 2.83 11.56
N ALA A 38 35.25 4.05 11.42
CA ALA A 38 34.45 5.21 11.02
C ALA A 38 33.82 5.01 9.64
N TYR A 39 34.60 4.53 8.67
CA TYR A 39 34.10 4.20 7.34
C TYR A 39 33.01 3.11 7.40
N GLN A 40 33.26 2.04 8.14
CA GLN A 40 32.30 0.95 8.32
C GLN A 40 31.00 1.44 8.96
N LYS A 41 31.06 2.29 9.97
CA LYS A 41 29.86 2.90 10.59
C LYS A 41 29.01 3.66 9.58
N VAL A 42 29.65 4.42 8.68
CA VAL A 42 28.92 5.12 7.61
C VAL A 42 28.28 4.12 6.64
N CYS A 43 29.00 3.10 6.22
CA CYS A 43 28.49 2.07 5.31
C CYS A 43 27.32 1.28 5.92
N VAL A 44 27.47 0.82 7.15
CA VAL A 44 26.42 0.09 7.89
C VAL A 44 25.20 0.99 8.08
N GLY A 45 25.41 2.27 8.45
CA GLY A 45 24.34 3.25 8.53
C GLY A 45 23.56 3.31 7.21
N LYS A 46 24.24 3.50 6.07
CA LYS A 46 23.57 3.53 4.75
C LYS A 46 22.79 2.25 4.46
N LEU A 47 23.37 1.07 4.73
CA LEU A 47 22.70 -0.21 4.54
C LEU A 47 21.43 -0.32 5.39
N GLN A 48 21.49 0.06 6.66
CA GLN A 48 20.33 0.06 7.55
C GLN A 48 19.22 0.98 7.03
N HIS A 49 19.56 2.19 6.57
CA HIS A 49 18.58 3.11 5.98
C HIS A 49 17.91 2.49 4.75
N THR A 50 18.69 1.88 3.85
CA THR A 50 18.17 1.23 2.65
C THR A 50 17.23 0.07 3.00
N VAL A 51 17.59 -0.79 3.96
CA VAL A 51 16.76 -1.92 4.38
C VAL A 51 15.42 -1.44 4.95
N ILE A 52 15.43 -0.40 5.79
CA ILE A 52 14.19 0.18 6.35
C ILE A 52 13.30 0.73 5.24
N LEU A 53 13.89 1.43 4.26
CA LEU A 53 13.14 2.01 3.14
C LEU A 53 12.53 0.92 2.25
N GLN A 54 13.31 -0.11 1.95
CA GLN A 54 12.87 -1.27 1.17
C GLN A 54 11.77 -2.04 1.89
N GLY A 55 11.89 -2.26 3.20
CA GLY A 55 10.85 -2.90 4.01
C GLY A 55 9.52 -2.16 3.89
N LYS A 56 9.51 -0.83 4.12
CA LYS A 56 8.30 -0.01 3.98
C LYS A 56 7.70 -0.06 2.58
N TYR A 57 8.54 -0.04 1.54
CA TYR A 57 8.07 -0.15 0.17
C TYR A 57 7.42 -1.51 -0.10
N LEU A 58 8.05 -2.60 0.34
CA LEU A 58 7.52 -3.95 0.17
C LEU A 58 6.19 -4.12 0.90
N ASP A 59 6.05 -3.62 2.13
CA ASP A 59 4.78 -3.64 2.88
C ASP A 59 3.66 -2.93 2.09
N GLN A 60 3.95 -1.76 1.51
CA GLN A 60 2.99 -1.03 0.68
C GLN A 60 2.60 -1.82 -0.57
N VAL A 61 3.56 -2.43 -1.26
CA VAL A 61 3.30 -3.25 -2.45
C VAL A 61 2.48 -4.48 -2.09
N GLN A 62 2.79 -5.15 -0.99
CA GLN A 62 2.02 -6.29 -0.49
C GLN A 62 0.57 -5.92 -0.22
N HIS A 63 0.32 -4.83 0.51
CA HIS A 63 -1.05 -4.36 0.76
C HIS A 63 -1.79 -3.97 -0.53
N GLN A 64 -1.11 -3.37 -1.50
CA GLN A 64 -1.72 -3.09 -2.80
C GLN A 64 -2.08 -4.36 -3.55
N LEU A 65 -1.21 -5.37 -3.52
CA LEU A 65 -1.47 -6.69 -4.10
C LEU A 65 -2.63 -7.38 -3.41
N GLU A 66 -2.64 -7.46 -2.08
CA GLU A 66 -3.74 -8.01 -1.29
C GLU A 66 -5.07 -7.30 -1.60
N ALA A 67 -5.05 -5.97 -1.73
CA ALA A 67 -6.23 -5.20 -2.09
C ALA A 67 -6.68 -5.46 -3.55
N GLN A 68 -5.75 -5.73 -4.47
CA GLN A 68 -6.09 -6.10 -5.85
C GLN A 68 -6.61 -7.53 -5.97
N GLU A 69 -6.05 -8.47 -5.20
CA GLU A 69 -6.45 -9.87 -5.18
C GLU A 69 -7.76 -10.08 -4.42
N GLY A 70 -7.93 -9.40 -3.28
CA GLY A 70 -9.13 -9.39 -2.45
C GLY A 70 -10.32 -8.70 -3.13
N LYS A 71 -10.07 -7.80 -4.09
CA LYS A 71 -11.10 -7.38 -5.05
C LYS A 71 -11.48 -8.59 -5.88
N LYS A 72 -12.55 -9.29 -5.48
CA LYS A 72 -13.22 -10.32 -6.30
C LYS A 72 -13.32 -9.77 -7.72
N LYS A 73 -12.48 -10.28 -8.64
CA LYS A 73 -12.62 -9.98 -10.07
C LYS A 73 -14.06 -10.30 -10.38
N LYS A 74 -14.85 -9.29 -10.76
CA LYS A 74 -16.21 -9.52 -11.24
C LYS A 74 -16.08 -10.65 -12.26
N ARG A 75 -16.68 -11.81 -11.97
CA ARG A 75 -16.69 -12.97 -12.87
C ARG A 75 -17.61 -12.64 -14.05
N THR A 76 -17.32 -11.57 -14.77
CA THR A 76 -18.01 -11.22 -16.01
C THR A 76 -17.60 -12.19 -17.11
N LYS A 77 -16.35 -12.67 -17.09
CA LYS A 77 -15.84 -13.64 -18.07
C LYS A 77 -16.03 -15.07 -17.58
N LEU A 78 -16.59 -15.91 -18.46
CA LEU A 78 -16.77 -17.36 -18.28
C LEU A 78 -15.44 -18.08 -17.99
N VAL A 79 -14.34 -17.62 -18.62
CA VAL A 79 -12.98 -18.12 -18.39
C VAL A 79 -12.05 -16.92 -18.21
N ASN A 80 -11.40 -16.80 -17.05
CA ASN A 80 -10.54 -15.66 -16.72
C ASN A 80 -9.06 -16.04 -16.55
N ASN A 81 -8.73 -17.32 -16.75
CA ASN A 81 -7.44 -17.86 -16.36
C ASN A 81 -6.43 -17.83 -17.52
N GLY A 82 -6.87 -17.58 -18.77
CA GLY A 82 -6.00 -17.54 -19.95
C GLY A 82 -5.56 -18.89 -20.50
N TRP A 83 -5.86 -20.00 -19.80
CA TRP A 83 -5.53 -21.34 -20.25
C TRP A 83 -6.47 -21.82 -21.36
N PRO A 84 -5.95 -22.45 -22.44
CA PRO A 84 -6.77 -23.14 -23.42
C PRO A 84 -7.64 -24.20 -22.74
N ARG A 85 -8.93 -24.26 -23.10
CA ARG A 85 -9.86 -25.28 -22.61
C ARG A 85 -10.55 -25.93 -23.79
N LEU A 86 -10.82 -27.22 -23.65
CA LEU A 86 -11.63 -27.96 -24.61
C LEU A 86 -13.09 -27.49 -24.50
N LEU A 87 -13.58 -26.82 -25.55
CA LEU A 87 -14.93 -26.22 -25.58
C LEU A 87 -16.05 -27.25 -25.71
N THR A 88 -15.70 -28.46 -26.15
CA THR A 88 -16.62 -29.59 -26.36
C THR A 88 -16.73 -30.52 -25.15
N GLY A 89 -15.96 -30.29 -24.08
CA GLY A 89 -16.07 -31.11 -22.88
C GLY A 89 -17.30 -30.74 -22.05
N ASP A 90 -17.98 -31.74 -21.49
CA ASP A 90 -19.16 -31.56 -20.62
C ASP A 90 -18.92 -30.55 -19.50
N THR A 91 -17.71 -30.55 -18.93
CA THR A 91 -17.31 -29.61 -17.87
C THR A 91 -17.31 -28.14 -18.30
N PHE A 92 -17.08 -27.85 -19.59
CA PHE A 92 -17.18 -26.50 -20.13
C PHE A 92 -18.65 -26.14 -20.40
N TYR A 93 -19.42 -27.08 -20.96
CA TYR A 93 -20.83 -26.89 -21.23
C TYR A 93 -21.63 -26.56 -19.96
N THR A 94 -21.43 -27.31 -18.87
CA THR A 94 -22.08 -27.03 -17.57
C THR A 94 -21.75 -25.62 -17.08
N LYS A 95 -20.49 -25.17 -17.22
CA LYS A 95 -20.08 -23.81 -16.83
C LYS A 95 -20.74 -22.73 -17.68
N VAL A 96 -20.97 -22.97 -18.97
CA VAL A 96 -21.68 -22.04 -19.85
C VAL A 96 -23.12 -21.86 -19.36
N ILE A 97 -23.81 -22.95 -19.02
CA ILE A 97 -25.18 -22.89 -18.50
C ILE A 97 -25.24 -22.10 -17.20
N GLU A 98 -24.37 -22.43 -16.23
CA GLU A 98 -24.29 -21.72 -14.95
C GLU A 98 -24.03 -20.22 -15.14
N HIS A 99 -23.13 -19.85 -16.06
CA HIS A 99 -22.84 -18.45 -16.36
C HIS A 99 -24.03 -17.74 -17.00
N GLN A 100 -24.73 -18.37 -17.94
CA GLN A 100 -25.93 -17.79 -18.55
C GLN A 100 -27.03 -17.56 -17.52
N LEU A 101 -27.26 -18.51 -16.61
CA LEU A 101 -28.24 -18.36 -15.53
C LEU A 101 -27.87 -17.18 -14.63
N MET A 102 -26.62 -17.11 -14.18
CA MET A 102 -26.13 -16.00 -13.37
C MET A 102 -26.28 -14.64 -14.08
N GLN A 103 -26.03 -14.56 -15.40
CA GLN A 103 -26.19 -13.31 -16.15
C GLN A 103 -27.65 -12.85 -16.22
N ARG A 104 -28.61 -13.78 -16.35
CA ARG A 104 -30.05 -13.45 -16.32
C ARG A 104 -30.44 -12.90 -14.96
N GLU A 105 -30.09 -13.61 -13.88
CA GLU A 105 -30.39 -13.16 -12.51
C GLU A 105 -29.80 -11.76 -12.22
N LEU A 106 -28.57 -11.50 -12.69
CA LEU A 106 -27.94 -10.18 -12.55
C LEU A 106 -28.65 -9.08 -13.36
N ALA A 107 -29.16 -9.41 -14.56
CA ALA A 107 -29.93 -8.49 -15.39
C ALA A 107 -31.27 -8.16 -14.73
N ASP A 108 -31.99 -9.18 -14.26
CA ASP A 108 -33.27 -9.02 -13.57
C ASP A 108 -33.10 -8.18 -12.29
N ALA A 109 -32.08 -8.49 -11.47
CA ALA A 109 -31.77 -7.70 -10.28
C ALA A 109 -31.33 -6.26 -10.61
N LYS A 110 -30.80 -6.00 -11.80
CA LYS A 110 -30.45 -4.64 -12.23
C LYS A 110 -31.70 -3.85 -12.63
N GLU A 111 -32.63 -4.47 -13.36
CA GLU A 111 -33.90 -3.85 -13.71
C GLU A 111 -34.75 -3.57 -12.46
N MET A 112 -34.87 -4.53 -11.53
CA MET A 112 -35.55 -4.30 -10.25
C MET A 112 -34.99 -3.09 -9.48
N ARG A 113 -33.65 -2.99 -9.39
CA ARG A 113 -33.00 -1.82 -8.76
C ARG A 113 -33.24 -0.52 -9.51
N LYS A 114 -33.41 -0.57 -10.82
CA LYS A 114 -33.73 0.62 -11.63
C LYS A 114 -35.15 1.07 -11.37
N GLU A 115 -36.12 0.15 -11.37
CA GLU A 115 -37.52 0.45 -11.04
C GLU A 115 -37.67 1.03 -9.63
N GLU A 116 -36.99 0.47 -8.64
CA GLU A 116 -36.99 1.00 -7.27
C GLU A 116 -36.45 2.44 -7.21
N ARG A 117 -35.36 2.73 -7.93
CA ARG A 117 -34.81 4.08 -8.02
C ARG A 117 -35.80 5.05 -8.66
N GLU A 118 -36.47 4.63 -9.72
CA GLU A 118 -37.48 5.45 -10.40
C GLU A 118 -38.69 5.73 -9.50
N LYS A 119 -39.20 4.71 -8.80
CA LYS A 119 -40.28 4.86 -7.80
C LYS A 119 -39.87 5.83 -6.69
N LYS A 120 -38.67 5.66 -6.14
CA LYS A 120 -38.12 6.56 -5.11
C LYS A 120 -37.95 7.98 -5.63
N ALA A 121 -37.45 8.15 -6.85
CA ALA A 121 -37.25 9.47 -7.46
C ALA A 121 -38.58 10.20 -7.66
N LYS A 122 -39.63 9.50 -8.12
CA LYS A 122 -40.99 10.05 -8.25
C LYS A 122 -41.53 10.49 -6.89
N GLY A 123 -41.47 9.62 -5.88
CA GLY A 123 -41.93 9.96 -4.52
C GLY A 123 -41.16 11.15 -3.91
N MET A 124 -39.85 11.23 -4.14
CA MET A 124 -39.03 12.36 -3.69
C MET A 124 -39.39 13.66 -4.42
N ALA A 125 -39.71 13.60 -5.71
CA ALA A 125 -40.14 14.77 -6.47
C ALA A 125 -41.48 15.31 -5.96
N GLU A 126 -42.47 14.43 -5.74
CA GLU A 126 -43.78 14.78 -5.18
C GLU A 126 -43.67 15.31 -3.74
N TRP A 127 -42.78 14.75 -2.93
CA TRP A 127 -42.51 15.29 -1.60
C TRP A 127 -41.92 16.70 -1.68
N LYS A 128 -40.98 16.93 -2.59
CA LYS A 128 -40.29 18.22 -2.74
C LYS A 128 -41.23 19.33 -3.22
N THR A 129 -42.18 19.04 -4.11
CA THR A 129 -43.20 20.02 -4.52
C THR A 129 -44.09 20.41 -3.34
N LYS A 130 -44.62 19.42 -2.61
CA LYS A 130 -45.46 19.65 -1.42
C LYS A 130 -44.72 20.39 -0.31
N ASP A 131 -43.43 20.10 -0.10
CA ASP A 131 -42.60 20.81 0.89
C ASP A 131 -42.35 22.26 0.49
N ASN A 132 -42.10 22.52 -0.79
CA ASN A 132 -41.97 23.89 -1.30
C ASN A 132 -43.28 24.68 -1.13
N GLU A 133 -44.43 24.10 -1.47
CA GLU A 133 -45.74 24.73 -1.24
C GLU A 133 -45.98 25.02 0.25
N ARG A 134 -45.58 24.11 1.14
CA ARG A 134 -45.66 24.33 2.59
C ARG A 134 -44.77 25.50 3.05
N LYS A 135 -43.54 25.59 2.54
CA LYS A 135 -42.62 26.69 2.85
C LYS A 135 -43.17 28.04 2.38
N MET A 136 -43.66 28.11 1.14
CA MET A 136 -44.30 29.32 0.61
C MET A 136 -45.47 29.79 1.49
N ARG A 137 -46.35 28.87 1.93
CA ARG A 137 -47.45 29.22 2.86
C ARG A 137 -46.98 29.68 4.24
N ASN A 138 -45.82 29.23 4.70
CA ASN A 138 -45.25 29.67 5.97
C ASN A 138 -44.57 31.03 5.85
N ASP A 139 -43.98 31.34 4.69
CA ASP A 139 -43.32 32.61 4.43
C ASP A 139 -44.33 33.75 4.13
N GLU A 140 -45.55 33.41 3.70
CA GLU A 140 -46.67 34.35 3.48
C GLU A 140 -47.44 34.72 4.77
N LYS A 141 -47.14 34.09 5.91
CA LYS A 141 -47.74 34.37 7.23
C LYS A 141 -46.80 35.17 8.12
#